data_AF-A0A218XUS0-F1
#
_entry.id   AF-A0A218XUS0-F1
#
_cell.length_a   1.000
_cell.length_b   1.000
_cell.length_c   1.000
_cell.angle_alpha   90.00
_cell.angle_beta   90.00
_cell.angle_gamma   90.00
#
_symmetry.space_group_name_H-M   'P 1'
#
loop_
_entity.id
_entity.type
_entity.pdbx_description
1 polymer ?
#
loop_
_entity_poly.entity_id
_entity_poly.type
_entity_poly.pdbx_seq_one_letter_code
_entity_poly.pdbx_strand_id
1 'polypeptide(L)'
;MEKLDPAPLRPGRMDMHIHMSCCMFHGFMRLASNCLGISEADLSNVHCHVLEEIEGLAAETKVTPAEVAEEFMKNEDPGVALDGFVQLLKKKKMGGRDLIEARERERQIIKDQQCD
;
A
#
# COMPACT_ATOMS: atom_id res chain seq x y z
N MET A 1 -4.56 -40.51 -15.46
CA MET A 1 -3.22 -41.07 -15.22
C MET A 1 -2.26 -40.54 -16.27
N GLU A 2 -1.73 -39.35 -16.07
CA GLU A 2 -0.44 -38.96 -16.65
C GLU A 2 0.44 -38.50 -15.49
N LYS A 3 1.56 -39.21 -15.34
CA LYS A 3 2.54 -39.07 -14.27
C LYS A 3 3.40 -37.85 -14.62
N LEU A 4 3.21 -36.74 -13.91
CA LEU A 4 4.21 -35.69 -13.87
C LEU A 4 5.29 -36.12 -12.86
N ASP A 5 6.50 -36.24 -13.37
CA ASP A 5 7.71 -36.65 -12.66
C ASP A 5 7.98 -35.70 -11.48
N PRO A 6 8.21 -36.20 -10.24
CA PRO A 6 8.58 -35.36 -9.12
C PRO A 6 10.08 -35.07 -9.23
N ALA A 7 10.46 -34.13 -10.08
CA ALA A 7 11.79 -33.53 -9.99
C ALA A 7 11.77 -32.50 -8.85
N PRO A 8 12.41 -32.77 -7.69
CA PRO A 8 12.54 -31.76 -6.66
C PRO A 8 13.42 -30.64 -7.21
N LEU A 9 12.86 -29.43 -7.21
CA LEU A 9 13.54 -28.19 -7.51
C LEU A 9 14.92 -28.20 -6.84
N ARG A 10 15.98 -28.04 -7.63
CA ARG A 10 17.35 -27.96 -7.12
C ARG A 10 17.42 -26.84 -6.07
N PRO A 11 17.89 -27.11 -4.84
CA PRO A 11 18.13 -26.05 -3.86
C PRO A 11 19.31 -25.20 -4.35
N GLY A 12 19.10 -23.91 -4.59
CA GLY A 12 20.16 -23.02 -5.08
C GLY A 12 19.70 -21.63 -5.54
N ARG A 13 18.39 -21.44 -5.72
CA ARG A 13 17.78 -20.11 -5.74
C ARG A 13 16.63 -20.19 -4.76
N MET A 14 16.80 -19.57 -3.60
CA MET A 14 15.66 -19.28 -2.76
C MET A 14 14.78 -18.36 -3.60
N ASP A 15 13.71 -18.88 -4.20
CA ASP A 15 12.54 -18.09 -4.51
C ASP A 15 12.03 -17.58 -3.17
N MET A 16 12.66 -16.50 -2.71
CA MET A 16 12.12 -15.70 -1.65
C MET A 16 10.80 -15.22 -2.25
N HIS A 17 9.69 -15.80 -1.81
CA HIS A 17 8.38 -15.24 -2.04
C HIS A 17 8.42 -13.85 -1.41
N ILE A 18 8.90 -12.85 -2.15
CA ILE A 18 8.83 -11.46 -1.75
C ILE A 18 7.35 -11.18 -1.83
N HIS A 19 6.71 -11.26 -0.68
CA HIS A 19 5.40 -10.71 -0.47
C HIS A 19 5.57 -9.23 -0.85
N MET A 20 5.13 -8.86 -2.05
CA MET A 20 5.06 -7.48 -2.52
C MET A 20 3.97 -6.79 -1.71
N SER A 21 4.19 -6.66 -0.40
CA SER A 21 3.35 -5.96 0.53
C SER A 21 3.32 -4.51 0.07
N CYS A 22 2.17 -4.11 -0.47
CA CYS A 22 1.75 -2.73 -0.71
C CYS A 22 2.50 -1.78 0.23
N CYS A 23 3.13 -0.76 -0.36
CA CYS A 23 3.79 0.38 0.29
C CYS A 23 3.57 0.43 1.80
N MET A 24 4.36 -0.39 2.50
CA MET A 24 4.49 -0.33 3.95
C MET A 24 5.00 1.08 4.26
N PHE A 25 4.60 1.66 5.39
CA PHE A 25 4.97 3.01 5.86
C PHE A 25 6.39 3.49 5.46
N HIS A 26 7.37 2.60 5.47
CA HIS A 26 8.73 2.82 4.97
C HIS A 26 8.84 3.27 3.48
N GLY A 27 8.06 2.67 2.57
CA GLY A 27 7.99 3.09 1.17
C GLY A 27 7.42 4.50 1.00
N PHE A 28 6.49 4.88 1.87
CA PHE A 28 5.99 6.24 1.96
C PHE A 28 7.07 7.21 2.46
N MET A 29 7.82 6.88 3.52
CA MET A 29 8.88 7.76 4.05
C MET A 29 9.94 8.07 2.99
N ARG A 30 10.36 7.05 2.23
CA ARG A 30 11.29 7.22 1.11
C ARG A 30 10.72 8.13 0.02
N LEU A 31 9.43 8.00 -0.31
CA LEU A 31 8.78 8.87 -1.29
C LEU A 31 8.66 10.30 -0.77
N ALA A 32 8.26 10.50 0.48
CA ALA A 32 8.18 11.81 1.11
C ALA A 32 9.54 12.50 1.11
N SER A 33 10.60 11.79 1.53
CA SER A 33 11.97 12.32 1.52
C SER A 33 12.40 12.72 0.11
N ASN A 34 12.11 11.89 -0.89
CA ASN A 34 12.47 12.16 -2.27
C ASN A 34 11.66 13.30 -2.90
N CYS A 35 10.37 13.40 -2.60
CA CYS A 35 9.48 14.41 -3.18
C CYS A 35 9.64 15.78 -2.51
N LEU A 36 9.86 15.81 -1.20
CA LEU A 36 9.91 17.04 -0.40
C LEU A 36 11.34 17.52 -0.10
N GLY A 37 12.36 16.72 -0.47
CA GLY A 37 13.76 17.11 -0.31
C GLY A 37 14.26 17.16 1.13
N ILE A 38 13.54 16.53 2.07
CA ILE A 38 13.87 16.47 3.50
C ILE A 38 14.33 15.08 3.91
N SER A 39 15.20 14.99 4.91
CA SER A 39 15.67 13.70 5.42
C SER A 39 14.53 12.93 6.09
N GLU A 40 14.54 11.61 6.01
CA GLU A 40 13.59 10.75 6.75
C GLU A 40 13.64 11.02 8.26
N ALA A 41 14.82 11.35 8.80
CA ALA A 41 14.98 11.73 10.20
C ALA A 41 14.26 13.05 10.54
N ASP A 42 14.36 14.06 9.67
CA ASP A 42 13.72 15.36 9.89
C ASP A 42 12.20 15.25 9.74
N LEU A 43 11.74 14.47 8.76
CA LEU A 43 10.33 14.12 8.59
C LEU A 43 9.80 13.46 9.87
N SER A 44 10.54 12.49 10.43
CA SER A 44 10.17 11.79 11.66
C SER A 44 10.20 12.68 12.90
N ASN A 45 11.11 13.65 12.99
CA ASN A 45 11.24 14.51 14.17
C ASN A 45 10.22 15.65 14.18
N VAL A 46 9.96 16.25 13.01
CA VAL A 46 9.08 17.43 12.88
C VAL A 46 7.62 17.00 12.73
N HIS A 47 7.35 15.86 12.09
CA HIS A 47 6.00 15.41 11.76
C HIS A 47 5.62 14.07 12.38
N CYS A 48 6.22 13.71 13.54
CA CYS A 48 6.00 12.42 14.20
C CYS A 48 4.51 12.05 14.37
N HIS A 49 3.68 12.99 14.82
CA HIS A 49 2.26 12.76 15.06
C HIS A 49 1.47 12.50 13.78
N VAL A 50 1.80 13.22 12.70
CA VAL A 50 1.15 13.07 11.39
C VAL A 50 1.55 11.73 10.75
N LEU A 51 2.81 11.32 10.93
CA LEU A 51 3.30 10.04 10.43
C LEU A 51 2.64 8.85 11.11
N GLU A 52 2.42 8.90 12.42
CA GLU A 52 1.70 7.85 13.17
C GLU A 52 0.25 7.72 12.68
N GLU A 53 -0.42 8.86 12.41
CA GLU A 53 -1.76 8.86 11.83
C GLU A 53 -1.76 8.27 10.40
N ILE A 54 -0.78 8.63 9.57
CA ILE A 54 -0.59 8.07 8.23
C ILE A 54 -0.36 6.57 8.29
N GLU A 55 0.47 6.08 9.21
CA GLU A 55 0.76 4.65 9.36
C GLU A 55 -0.51 3.86 9.70
N GLY A 56 -1.31 4.35 10.66
CA GLY A 56 -2.59 3.72 11.02
C GLY A 56 -3.59 3.72 9.86
N LEU A 57 -3.72 4.85 9.15
CA LEU A 57 -4.64 4.95 8.02
C LEU A 57 -4.17 4.16 6.79
N ALA A 58 -2.86 4.10 6.52
CA ALA A 58 -2.28 3.35 5.42
C ALA A 58 -2.29 1.83 5.69
N ALA A 59 -2.31 1.40 6.95
CA ALA A 59 -2.55 -0.01 7.30
C ALA A 59 -3.98 -0.45 6.93
N GLU A 60 -4.95 0.45 7.06
CA GLU A 60 -6.36 0.16 6.75
C GLU A 60 -6.73 0.40 5.27
N THR A 61 -5.94 1.20 4.55
CA THR A 61 -6.25 1.61 3.18
C THR A 61 -5.14 1.21 2.21
N LYS A 62 -5.52 0.72 1.02
CA LYS A 62 -4.54 0.44 -0.03
C LYS A 62 -4.23 1.72 -0.80
N VAL A 63 -3.04 2.27 -0.60
CA VAL A 63 -2.51 3.40 -1.38
C VAL A 63 -1.34 2.93 -2.24
N THR A 64 -1.35 3.38 -3.49
CA THR A 64 -0.28 3.09 -4.43
C THR A 64 0.82 4.17 -4.35
N PRO A 65 2.09 3.82 -4.61
CA PRO A 65 3.17 4.81 -4.58
C PRO A 65 2.97 5.98 -5.55
N ALA A 66 2.27 5.76 -6.67
CA ALA A 66 1.92 6.82 -7.61
C ALA A 66 0.98 7.86 -6.98
N GLU A 67 -0.03 7.42 -6.23
CA GLU A 67 -0.95 8.33 -5.53
C GLU A 67 -0.25 9.13 -4.43
N VAL A 68 0.70 8.50 -3.71
CA VAL A 68 1.54 9.21 -2.71
C VAL A 68 2.35 10.32 -3.39
N ALA A 69 3.04 9.98 -4.49
CA ALA A 69 3.84 10.93 -5.24
C ALA A 69 2.97 12.06 -5.82
N GLU A 70 1.79 11.74 -6.37
CA GLU A 70 0.86 12.73 -6.89
C GLU A 70 0.42 13.72 -5.80
N GLU A 71 0.11 13.24 -4.59
CA GLU A 71 -0.28 14.13 -3.49
C GLU A 71 0.87 15.06 -3.08
N PHE A 72 2.09 14.53 -3.00
CA PHE A 72 3.28 15.33 -2.70
C PHE A 72 3.73 16.26 -3.82
N MET A 73 3.33 15.98 -5.06
CA MET A 73 3.59 16.89 -6.19
C MET A 73 2.61 18.06 -6.23
N LYS A 74 1.50 18.03 -5.48
CA LYS A 74 0.54 19.15 -5.42
C LYS A 74 1.07 20.33 -4.62
N ASN A 75 1.94 20.07 -3.64
CA ASN A 75 2.48 21.09 -2.74
C ASN A 75 3.93 20.78 -2.38
N GLU A 76 4.81 21.77 -2.52
CA GLU A 76 6.23 21.66 -2.16
C GLU A 76 6.45 21.79 -0.64
N ASP A 77 5.47 22.33 0.10
CA ASP A 77 5.53 22.43 1.56
C ASP A 77 5.26 21.07 2.22
N PRO A 78 6.20 20.52 3.02
CA PRO A 78 6.04 19.23 3.67
C PRO A 78 4.82 19.13 4.58
N GLY A 79 4.49 20.20 5.31
CA GLY A 79 3.35 20.20 6.22
C GLY A 79 2.02 20.11 5.47
N VAL A 80 1.86 20.91 4.43
CA VAL A 80 0.65 20.91 3.59
C VAL A 80 0.54 19.60 2.80
N ALA A 81 1.65 19.10 2.25
CA ALA A 81 1.68 17.85 1.50
C ALA A 81 1.29 16.63 2.37
N LEU A 82 1.79 16.58 3.61
CA LEU A 82 1.44 15.54 4.58
C LEU A 82 -0.02 15.62 5.01
N ASP A 83 -0.54 16.82 5.29
CA ASP A 83 -1.95 17.01 5.65
C ASP A 83 -2.88 16.60 4.50
N GLY A 84 -2.57 17.00 3.26
CA GLY A 84 -3.29 16.56 2.06
C GLY A 84 -3.32 15.04 1.91
N PHE A 85 -2.19 14.39 2.21
CA PHE A 85 -2.11 12.93 2.20
C PHE A 85 -2.96 12.26 3.28
N VAL A 86 -3.00 12.80 4.51
CA VAL A 86 -3.92 12.34 5.56
C VAL A 86 -5.37 12.47 5.11
N GLN A 87 -5.73 13.58 4.46
CA GLN A 87 -7.09 13.77 3.92
C GLN A 87 -7.42 12.75 2.83
N LEU A 88 -6.48 12.46 1.92
CA LEU A 88 -6.63 11.41 0.91
C LEU A 88 -6.88 10.05 1.54
N LEU A 89 -6.09 9.68 2.56
CA LEU A 89 -6.23 8.43 3.29
C LEU A 89 -7.58 8.34 4.01
N LYS A 90 -8.03 9.40 4.69
CA LYS A 90 -9.35 9.47 5.33
C LYS A 90 -10.47 9.30 4.31
N LYS A 91 -10.36 9.94 3.15
CA LYS A 91 -11.32 9.82 2.05
C LYS A 91 -11.38 8.39 1.50
N LYS A 92 -10.22 7.74 1.32
CA LYS A 92 -10.16 6.33 0.89
C LYS A 92 -10.64 5.36 1.97
N LYS A 93 -10.44 5.65 3.25
CA LYS A 93 -11.01 4.85 4.35
C LYS A 93 -12.54 4.91 4.35
N MET A 94 -13.12 6.09 4.08
CA MET A 94 -14.57 6.24 4.00
C MET A 94 -15.17 5.61 2.73
N GLY A 95 -14.59 5.85 1.54
CA GLY A 95 -15.10 5.32 0.27
C GLY A 95 -14.63 3.91 -0.09
N GLY A 96 -13.58 3.40 0.56
CA GLY A 96 -13.03 2.06 0.34
C GLY A 96 -13.88 0.93 0.91
N ARG A 97 -14.72 1.22 1.92
CA ARG A 97 -15.72 0.25 2.41
C ARG A 97 -16.65 -0.22 1.30
N ASP A 98 -17.08 0.69 0.43
CA ASP A 98 -17.99 0.37 -0.68
C ASP A 98 -17.32 -0.48 -1.77
N LEU A 99 -16.03 -0.28 -2.04
CA LEU A 99 -15.24 -1.07 -3.01
C LEU A 99 -14.89 -2.48 -2.51
N ILE A 100 -14.70 -2.64 -1.20
CA ILE A 100 -14.48 -3.96 -0.59
C ILE A 100 -15.78 -4.78 -0.65
N GLU A 101 -16.94 -4.18 -0.34
CA GLU A 101 -18.24 -4.85 -0.49
C GLU A 101 -18.51 -5.27 -1.96
N ALA A 102 -18.17 -4.42 -2.93
CA ALA A 102 -18.31 -4.75 -4.34
C ALA A 102 -17.42 -5.94 -4.77
N ARG A 103 -16.18 -5.98 -4.29
CA ARG A 103 -15.22 -7.06 -4.60
C ARG A 103 -15.54 -8.37 -3.87
N GLU A 104 -16.18 -8.31 -2.71
CA GLU A 104 -16.70 -9.50 -2.00
C GLU A 104 -17.92 -10.09 -2.71
N ARG A 105 -18.83 -9.26 -3.24
CA ARG A 105 -19.94 -9.74 -4.09
C ARG A 105 -19.43 -10.44 -5.35
N GLU A 106 -18.41 -9.91 -6.02
CA GLU A 106 -17.80 -10.58 -7.18
C GLU A 106 -17.13 -11.91 -6.82
N ARG A 107 -16.46 -12.02 -5.66
CA ARG A 107 -15.90 -13.31 -5.20
C ARG A 107 -16.97 -14.35 -4.90
N GLN A 108 -18.16 -13.93 -4.47
CA GLN A 108 -19.26 -14.84 -4.18
C GLN A 108 -19.86 -15.41 -5.48
N ILE A 109 -19.98 -14.58 -6.52
CA ILE A 109 -20.48 -15.00 -7.85
C ILE A 109 -19.57 -16.06 -8.49
N ILE A 110 -18.25 -15.98 -8.30
CA ILE A 110 -17.31 -16.96 -8.88
C ILE A 110 -17.40 -18.34 -8.20
N LYS A 111 -17.80 -18.40 -6.91
CA LYS A 111 -17.91 -19.69 -6.18
C LYS A 111 -19.14 -20.51 -6.59
N ASP A 112 -20.21 -19.87 -7.03
CA ASP A 112 -21.46 -20.55 -7.40
C ASP A 112 -21.38 -21.24 -8.78
N GLN A 113 -20.31 -21.00 -9.54
CA GLN A 113 -20.12 -21.55 -10.89
C GLN A 113 -19.26 -22.82 -10.93
N GLN A 114 -18.94 -23.39 -9.77
CA GLN A 114 -18.19 -24.64 -9.64
C GLN A 114 -18.99 -25.68 -8.85
N CYS A 115 -20.26 -25.84 -9.24
CA CYS A 115 -21.10 -27.00 -8.94
C CYS A 115 -21.83 -27.38 -10.24
N ASP A 116 -21.13 -28.04 -11.16
CA ASP A 116 -21.69 -28.97 -12.15
C ASP A 116 -20.57 -29.92 -12.64
#